data_AF-A0A380LLE0-F1
#
_entry.id   AF-A0A380LLE0-F1
#
_cell.length_a   1.000
_cell.length_b   1.000
_cell.length_c   1.000
_cell.angle_alpha   90.00
_cell.angle_beta   90.00
_cell.angle_gamma   90.00
#
_symmetry.space_group_name_H-M   'P 1'
#
loop_
_entity.id
_entity.type
_entity.pdbx_description
1 polymer ?
#
loop_
_entity_poly.entity_id
_entity_poly.type
_entity_poly.pdbx_seq_one_letter_code
_entity_poly.pdbx_strand_id
1 'polypeptide(L)'
;MEQECILLDDTKQELQILIGTKCTISYKDIEKVSILNEDANFKGKTEPFLHQVLGGVSFFTFFGGPGLYVGLKILLKDGSIKAAYISDRKTGMNTDWYREDVKKAKLLKRKIDKRIECATV
;
A
#
# COMPACT_ATOMS: atom_id res chain seq x y z
N MET A 1 1.47 20.01 0.57
CA MET A 1 1.08 19.32 -0.68
C MET A 1 0.70 17.90 -0.33
N GLU A 2 -0.57 17.52 -0.52
CA GLU A 2 -0.97 16.11 -0.46
C GLU A 2 -0.48 15.44 -1.74
N GLN A 3 0.42 14.47 -1.64
CA GLN A 3 0.87 13.68 -2.79
C GLN A 3 -0.14 12.57 -3.04
N GLU A 4 -0.67 12.48 -4.26
CA GLU A 4 -1.50 11.35 -4.67
C GLU A 4 -0.62 10.14 -4.96
N CYS A 5 -0.95 9.00 -4.33
CA CYS A 5 -0.26 7.72 -4.55
C CYS A 5 -0.99 6.80 -5.52
N ILE A 6 -2.30 7.00 -5.70
CA ILE A 6 -3.17 6.24 -6.59
C ILE A 6 -4.18 7.19 -7.23
N LEU A 7 -4.36 7.09 -8.55
CA LEU A 7 -5.49 7.69 -9.26
C LEU A 7 -6.55 6.63 -9.51
N LEU A 8 -7.81 6.98 -9.27
CA LEU A 8 -8.96 6.10 -9.50
C LEU A 8 -9.71 6.64 -10.72
N ASP A 9 -9.70 5.90 -11.83
CA ASP A 9 -10.43 6.22 -13.05
C ASP A 9 -11.70 5.36 -13.11
N ASP A 10 -12.82 5.94 -12.64
CA ASP A 10 -14.11 5.26 -12.63
C ASP A 10 -14.75 5.19 -14.03
N THR A 11 -14.27 6.00 -15.00
CA THR A 11 -14.73 5.91 -16.39
C THR A 11 -14.14 4.69 -17.08
N LYS A 12 -12.85 4.42 -16.85
CA LYS A 12 -12.15 3.25 -17.41
C LYS A 12 -12.24 2.00 -16.53
N GLN A 13 -12.76 2.13 -15.32
CA GLN A 13 -12.80 1.04 -14.32
C GLN A 13 -11.38 0.52 -13.99
N GLU A 14 -10.45 1.45 -13.84
CA GLU A 14 -9.03 1.18 -13.58
C GLU A 14 -8.47 2.08 -12.47
N LEU A 15 -7.41 1.63 -11.82
CA LEU A 15 -6.57 2.46 -10.96
C LEU A 15 -5.16 2.56 -11.53
N GLN A 16 -4.52 3.71 -11.30
CA GLN A 16 -3.12 3.93 -11.62
C GLN A 16 -2.32 4.12 -10.33
N ILE A 17 -1.31 3.28 -10.13
CA ILE A 17 -0.35 3.41 -9.04
C ILE A 17 0.68 4.47 -9.44
N LEU A 18 0.87 5.50 -8.61
CA LEU A 18 1.86 6.56 -8.85
C LEU A 18 3.15 6.35 -8.03
N ILE A 19 3.03 5.72 -6.86
CA ILE A 19 4.16 5.44 -5.97
C ILE A 19 4.23 3.94 -5.70
N GLY A 20 5.32 3.29 -6.10
CA GLY A 20 5.52 1.84 -5.98
C GLY A 20 5.72 1.18 -7.32
N THR A 21 4.89 0.19 -7.67
CA THR A 21 5.03 -0.57 -8.92
C THR A 21 4.77 0.26 -10.19
N LYS A 22 4.12 1.43 -10.06
CA LYS A 22 3.92 2.40 -11.16
C LYS A 22 3.26 1.79 -12.41
N CYS A 23 2.07 1.23 -12.23
CA CYS A 23 1.31 0.59 -13.30
C CYS A 23 -0.19 0.92 -13.20
N THR A 24 -0.92 0.64 -14.28
CA THR A 24 -2.38 0.69 -14.32
C THR A 24 -2.95 -0.72 -14.16
N ILE A 25 -4.06 -0.84 -13.42
CA ILE A 25 -4.70 -2.11 -13.06
C ILE A 25 -6.21 -1.96 -13.21
N SER A 26 -6.88 -2.88 -13.91
CA SER A 26 -8.34 -2.92 -13.92
C SER A 26 -8.87 -3.40 -12.57
N TYR A 27 -9.97 -2.80 -12.09
CA TYR A 27 -10.63 -3.28 -10.86
C TYR A 27 -11.06 -4.75 -10.97
N LYS A 28 -11.35 -5.22 -12.19
CA LYS A 28 -11.75 -6.62 -12.46
C LYS A 28 -10.62 -7.61 -12.26
N ASP A 29 -9.37 -7.19 -12.38
CA ASP A 29 -8.20 -8.06 -12.24
C ASP A 29 -7.73 -8.16 -10.79
N ILE A 30 -8.24 -7.30 -9.90
CA ILE A 30 -7.86 -7.31 -8.49
C ILE A 30 -8.59 -8.43 -7.77
N GLU A 31 -7.83 -9.29 -7.11
CA GLU A 31 -8.34 -10.33 -6.22
C GLU A 31 -8.49 -9.80 -4.80
N LYS A 32 -7.46 -9.10 -4.28
CA LYS A 32 -7.45 -8.64 -2.90
C LYS A 32 -6.54 -7.43 -2.69
N VAL A 33 -6.96 -6.51 -1.82
CA VAL A 33 -6.12 -5.40 -1.34
C VAL A 33 -5.89 -5.54 0.16
N SER A 34 -4.63 -5.42 0.60
CA SER A 34 -4.22 -5.49 2.01
C SER A 34 -3.35 -4.29 2.38
N ILE A 35 -3.49 -3.76 3.60
CA ILE A 35 -2.62 -2.71 4.12
C ILE A 35 -1.45 -3.37 4.83
N LEU A 36 -0.23 -3.08 4.41
CA LEU A 36 0.99 -3.65 4.98
C LEU A 36 2.05 -2.57 5.23
N ASN A 37 2.98 -2.88 6.12
CA ASN A 37 4.14 -2.05 6.44
C ASN A 37 5.39 -2.77 5.93
N GLU A 38 6.15 -2.12 5.07
CA GLU A 38 7.42 -2.67 4.55
C GLU A 38 8.62 -1.99 5.23
N ASP A 39 9.62 -2.78 5.59
CA ASP A 39 10.89 -2.26 6.11
C ASP A 39 11.59 -1.42 5.04
N ALA A 40 11.92 -0.17 5.39
CA ALA A 40 12.49 0.80 4.46
C ALA A 40 13.83 0.38 3.87
N ASN A 41 14.56 -0.55 4.50
CA ASN A 41 15.81 -1.07 3.97
C ASN A 41 15.62 -1.93 2.72
N PHE A 42 14.40 -2.43 2.49
CA PHE A 42 14.07 -3.39 1.43
C PHE A 42 13.16 -2.83 0.33
N LYS A 43 12.53 -1.66 0.52
CA LYS A 43 11.74 -0.99 -0.52
C LYS A 43 12.54 -0.88 -1.82
N GLY A 44 12.03 -1.46 -2.89
CA GLY A 44 12.65 -1.43 -4.23
C GLY A 44 13.87 -2.35 -4.41
N LYS A 45 14.26 -3.10 -3.39
CA LYS A 45 15.36 -4.08 -3.47
C LYS A 45 14.87 -5.52 -3.57
N THR A 46 13.71 -5.80 -2.98
CA THR A 46 13.08 -7.12 -2.97
C THR A 46 11.66 -7.03 -3.51
N GLU A 47 11.01 -8.19 -3.67
CA GLU A 47 9.58 -8.22 -3.96
C GLU A 47 8.79 -7.40 -2.93
N PRO A 48 7.79 -6.61 -3.36
CA PRO A 48 7.10 -5.72 -2.46
C PRO A 48 6.40 -6.44 -1.30
N PHE A 49 6.63 -5.93 -0.09
CA PHE A 49 6.09 -6.48 1.16
C PHE A 49 6.56 -7.91 1.47
N LEU A 50 7.72 -8.32 0.96
CA LEU A 50 8.39 -9.53 1.45
C LEU A 50 8.93 -9.32 2.87
N HIS A 51 9.53 -8.15 3.12
CA HIS A 51 10.12 -7.77 4.40
C HIS A 51 9.17 -6.85 5.19
N GLN A 52 8.19 -7.47 5.86
CA GLN A 52 7.14 -6.74 6.57
C GLN A 52 7.55 -6.37 7.99
N VAL A 53 7.18 -5.17 8.42
CA VAL A 53 7.28 -4.75 9.83
C VAL A 53 5.95 -5.05 10.52
N LEU A 54 5.93 -6.13 11.31
CA LEU A 54 4.76 -6.50 12.10
C LEU A 54 4.73 -5.70 13.40
N GLY A 55 3.57 -5.12 13.71
CA GLY A 55 3.39 -4.35 14.94
C GLY A 55 3.35 -5.25 16.17
N GLY A 56 4.49 -5.50 16.80
CA GLY A 56 4.61 -6.32 18.00
C GLY A 56 5.72 -5.83 18.94
N VAL A 57 5.64 -6.21 20.21
CA VAL A 57 6.56 -5.77 21.29
C VAL A 57 8.04 -6.00 20.98
N SER A 58 8.39 -7.03 20.18
CA SER A 58 9.76 -7.33 19.77
C SER A 58 10.40 -6.32 18.81
N PHE A 59 9.62 -5.49 18.10
CA PHE A 59 10.19 -4.49 17.19
C PHE A 59 10.62 -3.19 17.90
N PHE A 60 10.22 -3.00 19.16
CA PHE A 60 10.59 -1.82 19.95
C PHE A 60 12.01 -1.90 20.53
N THR A 61 12.65 -3.07 20.51
CA THR A 61 13.87 -3.35 21.30
C THR A 61 15.18 -3.01 20.59
N PHE A 62 15.17 -2.71 19.29
CA PHE A 62 16.37 -2.29 18.55
C PHE A 62 16.31 -0.79 18.21
N PHE A 63 17.14 0.00 18.92
CA PHE A 63 17.64 1.34 18.53
C PHE A 63 16.78 2.11 17.49
N GLY A 64 15.64 2.66 17.92
CA GLY A 64 14.83 3.57 17.09
C GLY A 64 13.93 2.93 16.03
N GLY A 65 13.87 1.59 15.95
CA GLY A 65 13.00 0.84 15.05
C GLY A 65 13.35 0.98 13.55
N PRO A 66 13.17 -0.06 12.73
CA PRO A 66 13.30 0.10 11.29
C PRO A 66 12.25 1.10 10.82
N GLY A 67 12.69 2.19 10.20
CA GLY A 67 11.71 3.03 9.52
C GLY A 67 11.08 2.23 8.39
N LEU A 68 9.83 2.53 8.09
CA LEU A 68 8.96 1.72 7.28
C LEU A 68 8.20 2.58 6.28
N TYR A 69 7.61 1.91 5.30
CA TYR A 69 6.64 2.49 4.39
C TYR A 69 5.29 1.82 4.56
N VAL A 70 4.24 2.62 4.70
CA VAL A 70 2.86 2.12 4.67
C VAL A 70 2.44 2.00 3.22
N GLY A 71 1.84 0.87 2.84
CA GLY A 71 1.37 0.67 1.49
C GLY A 71 0.19 -0.29 1.38
N LEU A 72 -0.36 -0.35 0.17
CA LEU A 72 -1.36 -1.30 -0.26
C LEU A 72 -0.67 -2.39 -1.09
N LYS A 73 -0.77 -3.63 -0.61
CA LYS A 73 -0.49 -4.84 -1.38
C LYS A 73 -1.73 -5.20 -2.16
N ILE A 74 -1.63 -5.13 -3.48
CA ILE A 74 -2.69 -5.47 -4.43
C ILE A 74 -2.32 -6.82 -5.04
N LEU A 75 -3.06 -7.86 -4.70
CA LEU A 75 -2.98 -9.18 -5.31
C LEU A 75 -3.93 -9.21 -6.50
N LEU A 76 -3.42 -9.57 -7.66
CA LEU A 76 -4.19 -9.77 -8.88
C LEU A 76 -4.61 -11.24 -9.01
N LYS A 77 -5.67 -11.50 -9.79
CA LYS A 77 -6.21 -12.84 -10.04
C LYS A 77 -5.22 -13.78 -10.75
N ASP A 78 -4.22 -13.24 -11.44
CA ASP A 78 -3.12 -14.01 -12.03
C ASP A 78 -2.03 -14.41 -11.00
N GLY A 79 -2.21 -14.05 -9.73
CA GLY A 79 -1.27 -14.28 -8.64
C GLY A 79 -0.18 -13.22 -8.50
N SER A 80 -0.09 -12.26 -9.41
CA SER A 80 0.93 -11.21 -9.34
C SER A 80 0.62 -10.18 -8.26
N ILE A 81 1.68 -9.61 -7.66
CA ILE A 81 1.58 -8.61 -6.59
C ILE A 81 2.01 -7.25 -7.13
N LYS A 82 1.19 -6.23 -6.90
CA LYS A 82 1.50 -4.82 -7.15
C LYS A 82 1.48 -4.06 -5.83
N ALA A 83 2.37 -3.09 -5.69
CA ALA A 83 2.49 -2.28 -4.48
C ALA A 83 2.23 -0.82 -4.77
N ALA A 84 1.35 -0.23 -3.96
CA ALA A 84 1.13 1.21 -3.92
C ALA A 84 1.52 1.75 -2.54
N TYR A 85 2.59 2.54 -2.44
CA TYR A 85 2.97 3.17 -1.17
C TYR A 85 2.22 4.48 -0.99
N ILE A 86 1.79 4.76 0.25
CA ILE A 86 1.00 5.96 0.54
C ILE A 86 1.84 7.24 0.40
N SER A 87 3.13 7.14 0.68
CA SER A 87 4.08 8.24 0.56
C SER A 87 5.48 7.70 0.22
N ASP A 88 6.33 8.55 -0.37
CA ASP A 88 7.76 8.28 -0.52
C ASP A 88 8.57 8.61 0.74
N ARG A 89 7.90 9.06 1.82
CA ARG A 89 8.52 9.41 3.09
C ARG A 89 8.65 8.17 3.97
N LYS A 90 9.89 7.86 4.39
CA LYS A 90 10.15 6.88 5.45
C LYS A 90 9.53 7.37 6.76
N THR A 91 8.77 6.51 7.43
CA THR A 91 8.14 6.83 8.72
C THR A 91 8.56 5.84 9.81
N GLY A 92 8.31 6.16 11.08
CA GLY A 92 8.51 5.26 12.20
C GLY A 92 7.16 4.77 12.74
N MET A 93 7.13 3.57 13.31
CA MET A 93 5.91 3.04 13.92
C MET A 93 5.37 4.01 14.99
N ASN A 94 4.05 4.20 15.03
CA ASN A 94 3.33 5.09 15.96
C ASN A 94 3.63 6.60 15.87
N THR A 95 4.47 7.05 14.92
CA THR A 95 4.62 8.49 14.63
C THR A 95 3.34 9.07 14.01
N ASP A 96 3.17 10.38 14.07
CA ASP A 96 2.00 11.03 13.46
C ASP A 96 1.95 10.83 11.95
N TRP A 97 3.10 10.87 11.27
CA TRP A 97 3.22 10.52 9.85
C TRP A 97 2.76 9.10 9.55
N TYR A 98 3.10 8.13 10.40
CA TYR A 98 2.61 6.76 10.25
C TYR A 98 1.09 6.69 10.40
N ARG A 99 0.53 7.36 11.41
CA ARG A 99 -0.92 7.38 11.65
C ARG A 99 -1.68 8.03 10.47
N GLU A 100 -1.14 9.11 9.92
CA GLU A 100 -1.67 9.77 8.72
C GLU A 100 -1.65 8.82 7.52
N ASP A 101 -0.52 8.16 7.27
CA ASP A 101 -0.38 7.26 6.13
C ASP A 101 -1.29 6.03 6.27
N VAL A 102 -1.43 5.47 7.48
CA VAL A 102 -2.41 4.40 7.77
C VAL A 102 -3.84 4.87 7.55
N LYS A 103 -4.19 6.10 7.97
CA LYS A 103 -5.54 6.68 7.75
C LYS A 103 -5.84 6.80 6.25
N LYS A 104 -4.89 7.31 5.47
CA LYS A 104 -4.98 7.40 4.00
C LYS A 104 -5.07 6.03 3.35
N ALA A 105 -4.26 5.06 3.78
CA ALA A 105 -4.33 3.66 3.30
C ALA A 105 -5.70 3.05 3.52
N LYS A 106 -6.28 3.21 4.72
CA LYS A 106 -7.64 2.73 5.04
C LYS A 106 -8.69 3.37 4.15
N LEU A 107 -8.59 4.67 3.89
CA LEU A 107 -9.53 5.37 3.00
C LEU A 107 -9.44 4.86 1.56
N LEU A 108 -8.23 4.75 1.01
CA LEU A 108 -8.00 4.24 -0.34
C LEU A 108 -8.44 2.78 -0.48
N LYS A 109 -8.08 1.92 0.47
CA LYS A 109 -8.52 0.52 0.49
C LYS A 109 -10.04 0.44 0.40
N ARG A 110 -10.77 1.18 1.25
CA ARG A 110 -12.25 1.21 1.21
C ARG A 110 -12.80 1.69 -0.13
N LYS A 111 -12.16 2.68 -0.78
CA LYS A 111 -12.58 3.17 -2.11
C LYS A 111 -12.36 2.11 -3.19
N ILE A 112 -11.24 1.39 -3.14
CA ILE A 112 -10.89 0.34 -4.10
C ILE A 112 -11.78 -0.91 -3.88
N ASP A 113 -11.95 -1.36 -2.63
CA ASP A 113 -12.80 -2.51 -2.28
C ASP A 113 -14.22 -2.34 -2.87
N LYS A 114 -14.84 -1.17 -2.70
CA LYS A 114 -16.15 -0.85 -3.28
C LYS A 114 -16.19 -1.00 -4.81
N ARG A 115 -15.10 -0.63 -5.50
CA ARG A 115 -15.03 -0.70 -6.97
C ARG A 115 -14.83 -2.12 -7.45
N ILE A 116 -14.07 -2.92 -6.71
CA ILE A 116 -13.92 -4.36 -6.96
C ILE A 116 -15.30 -5.04 -6.83
N GLU A 117 -16.04 -4.75 -5.75
CA GLU A 117 -17.40 -5.26 -5.55
C GLU A 117 -18.33 -4.89 -6.72
N CYS A 118 -18.35 -3.62 -7.15
CA CYS A 118 -19.16 -3.19 -8.30
C CYS A 118 -18.73 -3.78 -9.64
N ALA A 119 -17.43 -4.02 -9.85
CA ALA A 119 -16.90 -4.52 -11.13
C ALA A 119 -17.11 -6.03 -11.33
N THR A 120 -17.54 -6.74 -10.28
CA THR A 120 -17.81 -8.19 -10.29
C THR A 120 -19.30 -8.51 -10.54
N VAL A 121 -20.17 -7.49 -10.62
CA VAL A 121 -21.59 -7.57 -10.97
C VAL A 121 -21.77 -7.33 -12.46
#